data_AF-A0A516H8W2-F1
#
_entry.id   AF-A0A516H8W2-F1
#
_cell.length_a   1.000
_cell.length_b   1.000
_cell.length_c   1.000
_cell.angle_alpha   90.00
_cell.angle_beta   90.00
_cell.angle_gamma   90.00
#
_symmetry.space_group_name_H-M   'P 1'
#
loop_
_entity.id
_entity.type
_entity.pdbx_description
1 polymer ?
#
loop_
_entity_poly.entity_id
_entity_poly.type
_entity_poly.pdbx_seq_one_letter_code
_entity_poly.pdbx_strand_id
1 'polypeptide(L)'
;MQPSKPLPKFINGLKNALKVYGATQRDQYSWISKTENHFVFTAEQDHKDKERNIYNHKDGVFVKKVRALSKDLGDAPLTVSHGKELFDAVNETFTNNNDCRLLIVKGTKYGTSSGGVRAVMDNDLWRFTSFSGTVEQGFEFVLERVKAN
;
A
#
# COMPACT_ATOMS: atom_id res chain seq x y z
N MET A 1 -5.67 -11.09 -12.44
CA MET A 1 -6.09 -10.32 -13.64
C MET A 1 -4.92 -9.57 -14.26
N GLN A 2 -4.69 -9.70 -15.57
CA GLN A 2 -3.64 -8.95 -16.28
C GLN A 2 -3.90 -7.42 -16.23
N PRO A 3 -2.86 -6.58 -16.24
CA PRO A 3 -3.02 -5.12 -16.22
C PRO A 3 -3.66 -4.63 -17.54
N SER A 4 -4.50 -3.60 -17.47
CA SER A 4 -5.11 -2.99 -18.68
C SER A 4 -4.08 -2.26 -19.53
N LYS A 5 -3.04 -1.73 -18.90
CA LYS A 5 -1.94 -1.00 -19.52
C LYS A 5 -0.62 -1.36 -18.82
N PRO A 6 0.51 -1.34 -19.53
CA PRO A 6 1.83 -1.46 -18.89
C PRO A 6 2.01 -0.42 -17.78
N LEU A 7 2.81 -0.75 -16.76
CA LEU A 7 3.17 0.23 -15.75
C LEU A 7 3.82 1.46 -16.39
N PRO A 8 3.40 2.66 -16.00
CA PRO A 8 4.08 3.88 -16.40
C PRO A 8 5.54 3.89 -15.92
N LYS A 9 6.30 4.87 -16.39
CA LYS A 9 7.67 5.07 -15.92
C LYS A 9 7.67 5.40 -14.43
N PHE A 10 8.53 4.72 -13.68
CA PHE A 10 8.79 5.02 -12.27
C PHE A 10 9.31 6.45 -12.09
N ILE A 11 8.74 7.15 -11.13
CA ILE A 11 9.12 8.51 -10.71
C ILE A 11 10.12 8.40 -9.56
N ASN A 12 11.19 9.19 -9.61
CA ASN A 12 12.19 9.24 -8.54
C ASN A 12 11.63 9.99 -7.32
N GLY A 13 11.64 9.32 -6.17
CA GLY A 13 11.17 9.85 -4.88
C GLY A 13 9.66 9.68 -4.66
N LEU A 14 9.28 9.15 -3.50
CA LEU A 14 7.87 8.94 -3.12
C LEU A 14 7.08 10.26 -3.13
N LYS A 15 7.62 11.30 -2.49
CA LYS A 15 6.97 12.63 -2.42
C LYS A 15 6.69 13.23 -3.80
N ASN A 16 7.62 13.06 -4.75
CA ASN A 16 7.45 13.54 -6.12
C ASN A 16 6.35 12.78 -6.84
N ALA A 17 6.34 11.45 -6.71
CA ALA A 17 5.30 10.61 -7.30
C ALA A 17 3.91 10.96 -6.77
N LEU A 18 3.76 11.07 -5.44
CA LEU A 18 2.49 11.45 -4.82
C LEU A 18 2.00 12.81 -5.32
N LYS A 19 2.89 13.81 -5.44
CA LYS A 19 2.55 15.12 -6.01
C LYS A 19 2.04 15.01 -7.45
N VAL A 20 2.70 14.22 -8.30
CA VAL A 20 2.28 14.00 -9.70
C VAL A 20 0.88 13.39 -9.76
N TYR A 21 0.54 12.52 -8.81
CA TYR A 21 -0.74 11.83 -8.76
C TYR A 21 -1.82 12.55 -7.95
N GLY A 22 -1.55 13.77 -7.46
CA GLY A 22 -2.49 14.51 -6.61
C GLY A 22 -2.80 13.78 -5.29
N ALA A 23 -1.89 12.93 -4.83
CA ALA A 23 -2.04 12.17 -3.60
C ALA A 23 -1.30 12.88 -2.45
N THR A 24 -1.90 12.81 -1.25
CA THR A 24 -1.36 13.43 -0.04
C THR A 24 -1.18 12.38 1.06
N GLN A 25 -0.13 12.55 1.85
CA GLN A 25 0.09 11.82 3.09
C GLN A 25 -0.11 12.77 4.25
N ARG A 26 -0.56 12.26 5.41
CA ARG A 26 -0.63 13.04 6.64
C ARG A 26 0.75 13.57 7.04
N ASP A 27 1.77 12.72 6.94
CA ASP A 27 3.17 13.03 7.21
C ASP A 27 4.10 12.12 6.38
N GLN A 28 5.39 12.42 6.35
CA GLN A 28 6.38 11.73 5.49
C GLN A 28 6.58 10.24 5.79
N TYR A 29 6.07 9.75 6.93
CA TYR A 29 6.20 8.35 7.36
C TYR A 29 4.86 7.61 7.36
N SER A 30 3.76 8.28 7.01
CA SER A 30 2.44 7.66 6.90
C SER A 30 2.45 6.51 5.89
N TRP A 31 1.78 5.41 6.25
CA TRP A 31 1.73 4.18 5.44
C TRP A 31 0.61 4.20 4.40
N ILE A 32 -0.22 5.24 4.44
CA ILE A 32 -1.32 5.44 3.52
C ILE A 32 -1.23 6.83 2.91
N SER A 33 -1.72 6.96 1.69
CA SER A 33 -1.95 8.26 1.06
C SER A 33 -3.37 8.31 0.50
N LYS A 34 -3.85 9.49 0.16
CA LYS A 34 -5.17 9.65 -0.45
C LYS A 34 -5.18 10.70 -1.54
N THR A 35 -5.95 10.45 -2.58
CA THR A 35 -6.38 11.46 -3.56
C THR A 35 -7.71 12.08 -3.07
N GLU A 36 -8.30 12.96 -3.87
CA GLU A 36 -9.67 13.45 -3.63
C GLU A 36 -10.70 12.30 -3.61
N ASN A 37 -10.49 11.28 -4.44
CA ASN A 37 -11.51 10.26 -4.71
C ASN A 37 -11.22 8.89 -4.07
N HIS A 38 -9.95 8.58 -3.79
CA HIS A 38 -9.55 7.23 -3.39
C HIS A 38 -8.40 7.24 -2.38
N PHE A 39 -8.43 6.29 -1.45
CA PHE A 39 -7.23 5.84 -0.75
C PHE A 39 -6.22 5.22 -1.72
N VAL A 40 -4.95 5.45 -1.45
CA VAL A 40 -3.80 5.00 -2.23
C VAL A 40 -2.92 4.15 -1.34
N PHE A 41 -3.04 2.83 -1.49
CA PHE A 41 -2.27 1.84 -0.75
C PHE A 41 -0.92 1.60 -1.41
N THR A 42 0.11 1.31 -0.61
CA THR A 42 1.48 1.12 -1.11
C THR A 42 1.87 -0.36 -1.11
N ALA A 43 2.24 -0.88 -2.28
CA ALA A 43 2.85 -2.18 -2.47
C ALA A 43 4.35 -2.02 -2.75
N GLU A 44 5.19 -2.73 -1.99
CA GLU A 44 6.64 -2.70 -2.20
C GLU A 44 7.04 -3.87 -3.11
N GLN A 45 7.44 -3.56 -4.34
CA GLN A 45 7.76 -4.58 -5.34
C GLN A 45 8.98 -5.43 -4.94
N ASP A 46 9.94 -4.82 -4.24
CA ASP A 46 11.23 -5.42 -3.91
C ASP A 46 11.42 -5.65 -2.41
N HIS A 47 10.33 -5.74 -1.65
CA HIS A 47 10.39 -5.96 -0.20
C HIS A 47 11.23 -7.19 0.16
N LYS A 48 12.07 -7.09 1.21
CA LYS A 48 12.94 -8.18 1.67
C LYS A 48 12.19 -9.31 2.39
N ASP A 49 11.10 -8.98 3.09
CA ASP A 49 10.19 -9.97 3.68
C ASP A 49 9.16 -10.37 2.62
N LYS A 50 9.34 -11.55 2.04
CA LYS A 50 8.51 -12.09 0.97
C LYS A 50 7.25 -12.80 1.46
N GLU A 51 7.11 -13.05 2.75
CA GLU A 51 5.94 -13.73 3.31
C GLU A 51 4.85 -12.72 3.69
N ARG A 52 5.25 -11.52 4.12
CA ARG A 52 4.35 -10.47 4.60
C ARG A 52 4.03 -9.40 3.57
N ASN A 53 4.73 -9.38 2.44
CA ASN A 53 4.53 -8.39 1.39
C ASN A 53 4.70 -9.06 0.03
N ILE A 54 3.59 -9.54 -0.52
CA ILE A 54 3.55 -10.31 -1.77
C ILE A 54 2.85 -9.46 -2.81
N TYR A 55 3.63 -8.89 -3.73
CA TYR A 55 3.10 -8.16 -4.86
C TYR A 55 3.37 -8.91 -6.16
N ASN A 56 2.31 -9.19 -6.91
CA ASN A 56 2.39 -9.77 -8.25
C ASN A 56 1.61 -8.91 -9.25
N HIS A 57 2.33 -8.09 -10.00
CA HIS A 57 1.72 -7.19 -10.98
C HIS A 57 0.99 -7.92 -12.11
N LYS A 58 1.55 -9.04 -12.59
CA LYS A 58 0.99 -9.82 -13.70
C LYS A 58 -0.34 -10.45 -13.30
N ASP A 59 -0.39 -10.99 -12.10
CA ASP A 59 -1.59 -11.64 -11.58
C ASP A 59 -2.55 -10.63 -10.95
N GLY A 60 -2.13 -9.38 -10.74
CA GLY A 60 -2.98 -8.33 -10.19
C GLY A 60 -3.38 -8.63 -8.76
N VAL A 61 -2.44 -9.14 -7.96
CA VAL A 61 -2.65 -9.51 -6.56
C VAL A 61 -1.61 -8.82 -5.68
N PHE A 62 -2.07 -8.29 -4.56
CA PHE A 62 -1.22 -7.77 -3.50
C PHE A 62 -1.70 -8.31 -2.14
N VAL A 63 -0.81 -8.97 -1.40
CA VAL A 63 -1.04 -9.43 -0.04
C VAL A 63 -0.11 -8.69 0.90
N LYS A 64 -0.66 -8.15 1.98
CA LYS A 64 0.11 -7.54 3.05
C LYS A 64 -0.29 -8.12 4.40
N LYS A 65 0.71 -8.44 5.21
CA LYS A 65 0.57 -8.81 6.61
C LYS A 65 1.31 -7.82 7.49
N VAL A 66 0.58 -7.17 8.38
CA VAL A 66 1.11 -6.24 9.37
C VAL A 66 1.15 -6.98 10.69
N ARG A 67 2.33 -7.03 11.33
CA ARG A 67 2.45 -7.62 12.67
C ARG A 67 1.64 -6.83 13.69
N ALA A 68 1.38 -7.44 14.84
CA ALA A 68 0.90 -6.73 16.01
C ALA A 68 1.73 -5.46 16.29
N LEU A 69 1.03 -4.35 16.52
CA LEU A 69 1.61 -3.06 16.86
C LEU A 69 1.01 -2.57 18.17
N SER A 70 1.85 -2.41 19.20
CA SER A 70 1.41 -1.81 20.46
C SER A 70 2.57 -1.21 21.24
N LYS A 71 2.27 -0.23 22.11
CA LYS A 71 3.27 0.33 23.02
C LYS A 71 3.85 -0.73 23.95
N ASP A 72 3.03 -1.70 24.37
CA ASP A 72 3.41 -2.79 25.27
C ASP A 72 4.39 -3.77 24.61
N LEU A 73 4.34 -3.90 23.28
CA LEU A 73 5.31 -4.64 22.48
C LEU A 73 6.59 -3.84 22.17
N GLY A 74 6.72 -2.63 22.72
CA GLY A 74 7.86 -1.74 22.53
C GLY A 74 7.82 -0.90 21.25
N ASP A 75 6.67 -0.84 20.57
CA ASP A 75 6.53 -0.05 19.35
C ASP A 75 6.49 1.46 19.63
N ALA A 76 7.23 2.21 18.82
CA ALA A 76 7.19 3.67 18.89
C ALA A 76 5.74 4.17 18.67
N PRO A 77 5.26 5.16 19.45
CA PRO A 77 3.89 5.66 19.34
C PRO A 77 3.50 6.10 17.93
N LEU A 78 4.45 6.66 17.18
CA LEU A 78 4.24 7.08 15.79
C LEU A 78 3.99 5.87 14.87
N THR A 79 4.75 4.78 15.03
CA THR A 79 4.54 3.52 14.30
C THR A 79 3.16 2.93 14.57
N VAL A 80 2.73 2.91 15.83
CA VAL A 80 1.38 2.44 16.21
C VAL A 80 0.31 3.34 15.57
N SER A 81 0.52 4.66 15.57
CA SER A 81 -0.40 5.61 14.92
C SER A 81 -0.50 5.39 13.41
N HIS A 82 0.62 5.18 12.70
CA HIS A 82 0.61 4.90 11.26
C HIS A 82 0.01 3.53 10.95
N GLY A 83 0.24 2.54 11.80
CA GLY A 83 -0.39 1.23 11.69
C GLY A 83 -1.91 1.30 11.83
N LYS A 84 -2.40 2.08 12.80
CA LYS A 84 -3.82 2.34 12.99
C LYS A 84 -4.42 3.11 11.82
N GLU A 85 -3.72 4.14 11.33
CA GLU A 85 -4.17 4.91 10.15
C GLU A 85 -4.32 4.00 8.91
N LEU A 86 -3.39 3.08 8.69
CA LEU A 86 -3.52 2.08 7.63
C LEU A 86 -4.70 1.14 7.88
N PHE A 87 -4.84 0.61 9.10
CA PHE A 87 -5.94 -0.30 9.45
C PHE A 87 -7.30 0.36 9.23
N ASP A 88 -7.48 1.59 9.70
CA ASP A 88 -8.73 2.34 9.56
C ASP A 88 -9.06 2.58 8.08
N ALA A 89 -8.07 2.93 7.25
CA ALA A 89 -8.26 3.10 5.81
C ALA A 89 -8.59 1.78 5.09
N VAL A 90 -7.97 0.66 5.48
CA VAL A 90 -8.30 -0.68 4.96
C VAL A 90 -9.74 -1.03 5.33
N ASN A 91 -10.10 -0.88 6.62
CA ASN A 91 -11.43 -1.19 7.13
C ASN A 91 -12.50 -0.36 6.43
N GLU A 92 -12.32 0.96 6.34
CA GLU A 92 -13.24 1.85 5.63
C GLU A 92 -13.42 1.44 4.17
N THR A 93 -12.32 1.17 3.46
CA THR A 93 -12.38 0.81 2.03
C THR A 93 -13.05 -0.55 1.83
N PHE A 94 -12.71 -1.55 2.66
CA PHE A 94 -13.25 -2.90 2.60
C PHE A 94 -14.74 -2.95 2.97
N THR A 95 -15.14 -2.36 4.10
CA THR A 95 -16.53 -2.35 4.57
C THR A 95 -17.46 -1.64 3.59
N ASN A 96 -17.00 -0.53 2.99
CA ASN A 96 -17.78 0.19 1.99
C ASN A 96 -17.71 -0.41 0.59
N ASN A 97 -16.92 -1.48 0.40
CA ASN A 97 -16.66 -2.10 -0.91
C ASN A 97 -16.18 -1.08 -1.97
N ASN A 98 -15.41 -0.09 -1.51
CA ASN A 98 -14.89 0.97 -2.37
C ASN A 98 -13.66 0.46 -3.15
N ASP A 99 -13.50 1.01 -4.34
CA ASP A 99 -12.25 0.84 -5.07
C ASP A 99 -11.15 1.72 -4.48
N CYS A 100 -9.91 1.35 -4.73
CA CYS A 100 -8.74 2.10 -4.31
C CYS A 100 -7.66 2.11 -5.40
N ARG A 101 -6.62 2.90 -5.15
CA ARG A 101 -5.43 2.96 -6.00
C ARG A 101 -4.28 2.20 -5.36
N LEU A 102 -3.44 1.59 -6.20
CA LEU A 102 -2.21 0.95 -5.74
C LEU A 102 -0.98 1.72 -6.24
N LEU A 103 -0.20 2.25 -5.30
CA LEU A 103 1.12 2.80 -5.56
C LEU A 103 2.17 1.72 -5.39
N ILE A 104 2.92 1.47 -6.45
CA ILE A 104 3.99 0.48 -6.48
C ILE A 104 5.30 1.21 -6.22
N VAL A 105 6.03 0.78 -5.20
CA VAL A 105 7.29 1.39 -4.81
C VAL A 105 8.42 0.37 -4.85
N LYS A 106 9.64 0.86 -5.06
CA LYS A 106 10.87 0.07 -4.95
C LYS A 106 12.02 0.91 -4.42
N GLY A 107 13.07 0.25 -3.94
CA GLY A 107 14.26 0.92 -3.38
C GLY A 107 13.97 1.63 -2.05
N THR A 108 12.99 1.14 -1.30
CA THR A 108 12.73 1.58 0.08
C THR A 108 13.83 1.07 1.01
N LYS A 109 13.83 1.51 2.28
CA LYS A 109 14.72 0.95 3.32
C LYS A 109 14.49 -0.54 3.60
N TYR A 110 13.34 -1.08 3.17
CA TYR A 110 12.98 -2.50 3.28
C TYR A 110 13.07 -3.23 1.94
N GLY A 111 13.39 -2.51 0.86
CA GLY A 111 13.57 -3.05 -0.47
C GLY A 111 14.97 -3.60 -0.71
N THR A 112 15.12 -4.39 -1.77
CA THR A 112 16.41 -4.95 -2.20
C THR A 112 17.05 -4.18 -3.37
N SER A 113 16.33 -3.26 -4.02
CA SER A 113 16.86 -2.48 -5.16
C SER A 113 17.75 -1.33 -4.68
N SER A 114 18.80 -1.05 -5.44
CA SER A 114 19.64 0.15 -5.27
C SER A 114 19.08 1.35 -6.08
N GLY A 115 19.63 2.55 -5.82
CA GLY A 115 19.29 3.76 -6.60
C GLY A 115 18.15 4.61 -6.05
N GLY A 116 17.80 4.41 -4.77
CA GLY A 116 16.83 5.22 -4.03
C GLY A 116 15.36 4.88 -4.32
N VAL A 117 14.46 5.51 -3.56
CA VAL A 117 13.02 5.25 -3.66
C VAL A 117 12.49 5.68 -5.02
N ARG A 118 11.77 4.79 -5.68
CA ARG A 118 11.01 5.09 -6.90
C ARG A 118 9.58 4.59 -6.75
N ALA A 119 8.63 5.31 -7.33
CA ALA A 119 7.22 5.00 -7.20
C ALA A 119 6.46 5.21 -8.51
N VAL A 120 5.41 4.41 -8.73
CA VAL A 120 4.48 4.53 -9.86
C VAL A 120 3.10 4.07 -9.41
N MET A 121 2.04 4.74 -9.86
CA MET A 121 0.68 4.28 -9.60
C MET A 121 0.25 3.31 -10.68
N ASP A 122 -0.39 2.20 -10.30
CA ASP A 122 -1.05 1.32 -11.25
C ASP A 122 -2.18 2.11 -11.95
N ASN A 123 -2.36 1.87 -13.25
CA ASN A 123 -3.40 2.53 -14.03
C ASN A 123 -4.80 2.04 -13.61
N ASP A 124 -4.88 0.80 -13.14
CA ASP A 124 -6.12 0.15 -12.77
C ASP A 124 -6.55 0.48 -11.34
N LEU A 125 -7.83 0.24 -11.05
CA LEU A 125 -8.37 0.24 -9.70
C LEU A 125 -8.15 -1.12 -9.04
N TRP A 126 -8.13 -1.10 -7.72
CA TRP A 126 -7.92 -2.27 -6.88
C TRP A 126 -9.01 -2.35 -5.83
N ARG A 127 -9.37 -3.56 -5.43
CA ARG A 127 -10.40 -3.80 -4.42
C ARG A 127 -9.95 -4.84 -3.43
N PHE A 128 -10.35 -4.66 -2.18
CA PHE A 128 -10.08 -5.62 -1.12
C PHE A 128 -10.96 -6.85 -1.30
N THR A 129 -10.34 -8.03 -1.36
CA THR A 129 -11.04 -9.32 -1.44
C THR A 129 -10.99 -10.08 -0.11
N SER A 130 -10.05 -9.71 0.77
CA SER A 130 -9.95 -10.25 2.13
C SER A 130 -9.34 -9.21 3.05
N PHE A 131 -9.86 -9.15 4.28
CA PHE A 131 -9.31 -8.36 5.38
C PHE A 131 -9.63 -9.06 6.70
N SER A 132 -8.64 -9.23 7.57
CA SER A 132 -8.81 -9.85 8.89
C SER A 132 -7.80 -9.35 9.91
N GLY A 133 -8.11 -9.56 11.19
CA GLY A 133 -7.24 -9.20 12.32
C GLY A 133 -7.52 -7.81 12.90
N THR A 134 -6.60 -7.34 13.74
CA THR A 134 -6.68 -6.05 14.46
C THR A 134 -5.30 -5.41 14.52
N VAL A 135 -5.20 -4.15 14.94
CA VAL A 135 -3.88 -3.51 15.11
C VAL A 135 -3.06 -4.22 16.19
N GLU A 136 -3.70 -4.64 17.28
CA GLU A 136 -3.09 -5.23 18.46
C GLU A 136 -2.66 -6.69 18.22
N GLN A 137 -3.38 -7.44 17.39
CA GLN A 137 -3.05 -8.84 17.06
C GLN A 137 -2.26 -8.96 15.75
N GLY A 138 -2.17 -7.87 14.99
CA GLY A 138 -1.75 -7.90 13.60
C GLY A 138 -2.94 -8.14 12.67
N PHE A 139 -2.80 -7.67 11.44
CA PHE A 139 -3.85 -7.74 10.45
C PHE A 139 -3.27 -8.06 9.08
N GLU A 140 -4.09 -8.67 8.25
CA GLU A 140 -3.74 -8.99 6.88
C GLU A 140 -4.86 -8.59 5.92
N PHE A 141 -4.45 -8.24 4.71
CA PHE A 141 -5.37 -7.90 3.65
C PHE A 141 -4.87 -8.37 2.29
N VAL A 142 -5.84 -8.62 1.41
CA VAL A 142 -5.62 -8.97 0.00
C VAL A 142 -6.33 -7.95 -0.87
N LEU A 143 -5.57 -7.37 -1.80
CA LEU A 143 -6.04 -6.48 -2.84
C LEU A 143 -5.92 -7.19 -4.19
N GLU A 144 -6.98 -7.12 -4.98
CA GLU A 144 -7.01 -7.61 -6.35
C GLU A 144 -7.36 -6.49 -7.32
N ARG A 145 -6.71 -6.50 -8.49
CA ARG A 145 -6.99 -5.55 -9.57
C ARG A 145 -8.40 -5.78 -10.12
N VAL A 146 -9.14 -4.68 -10.32
CA VAL A 146 -10.47 -4.66 -10.91
C VAL A 146 -10.39 -4.31 -12.40
N LYS A 147 -11.19 -4.98 -13.23
CA LYS A 147 -11.38 -4.59 -14.64
C LYS A 147 -12.18 -3.29 -14.67
N ALA A 148 -11.68 -2.27 -15.36
CA ALA A 148 -12.57 -1.22 -15.84
C ALA A 148 -13.59 -1.88 -16.77
N ASN A 149 -14.88 -1.72 -16.46
CA ASN A 149 -15.97 -2.11 -17.37
C ASN A 149 -16.01 -1.15 -18.56
#